data_AF-A0A2N3NKR2-F1
#
_entry.id   AF-A0A2N3NKR2-F1
#
_cell.length_a   1.000
_cell.length_b   1.000
_cell.length_c   1.000
_cell.angle_alpha   90.00
_cell.angle_beta   90.00
_cell.angle_gamma   90.00
#
_symmetry.space_group_name_H-M   'P 1'
#
loop_
_entity.id
_entity.type
_entity.pdbx_description
1 polymer ?
#
loop_
_entity_poly.entity_id
_entity_poly.type
_entity_poly.pdbx_seq_one_letter_code
_entity_poly.pdbx_strand_id
1 'polypeptide(L)'
;MKRVLASGFALLATALAQQVGQEEAETHPKLTWQKCTAPGSCSNVNGEIVIDANWRWVHEVGGYENCYDGNVWTDLCSNADDCAKNCAVEGADYKATYGISTSGDALTLKFVTEHEYGSNVGSRVYLMNGSDKYQMFTLINTRTPRPRCDTSPENRKKPE
;
A
#
# COMPACT_ATOMS: atom_id res chain seq x y z
N MET A 1 12.44 8.85 -56.86
CA MET A 1 12.62 8.55 -55.42
C MET A 1 11.48 9.22 -54.65
N LYS A 2 10.48 8.47 -54.18
CA LYS A 2 9.38 9.01 -53.35
C LYS A 2 9.52 8.40 -51.95
N ARG A 3 9.84 9.24 -50.96
CA ARG A 3 9.89 8.84 -49.55
C ARG A 3 8.48 8.96 -48.98
N VAL A 4 7.87 7.84 -48.62
CA VAL A 4 6.59 7.80 -47.90
C VAL A 4 6.94 7.83 -46.41
N LEU A 5 6.63 8.93 -45.73
CA LEU A 5 6.69 9.04 -44.27
C LEU A 5 5.38 8.47 -43.72
N ALA A 6 5.44 7.26 -43.15
CA ALA A 6 4.34 6.68 -42.41
C ALA A 6 4.36 7.24 -40.98
N SER A 7 3.53 8.24 -40.69
CA SER A 7 3.25 8.68 -39.33
C SER A 7 2.29 7.68 -38.68
N GLY A 8 2.81 6.80 -37.82
CA GLY A 8 2.00 5.89 -37.01
C GLY A 8 1.31 6.65 -35.88
N PHE A 9 -0.02 6.68 -35.90
CA PHE A 9 -0.83 7.22 -34.81
C PHE A 9 -0.92 6.14 -33.71
N ALA A 10 -0.13 6.30 -32.64
CA ALA A 10 -0.22 5.43 -31.48
C ALA A 10 -1.47 5.82 -30.67
N LEU A 11 -2.48 4.96 -30.67
CA LEU A 11 -3.62 5.06 -29.75
C LEU A 11 -3.11 4.72 -28.34
N LEU A 12 -2.84 5.74 -27.51
CA LEU A 12 -2.68 5.54 -26.08
C LEU A 12 -4.06 5.20 -25.50
N ALA A 13 -4.26 3.96 -25.09
CA ALA A 13 -5.39 3.60 -24.23
C ALA A 13 -5.19 4.26 -22.87
N THR A 14 -5.95 5.31 -22.58
CA THR A 14 -6.00 5.94 -21.26
C THR A 14 -6.86 5.06 -20.36
N ALA A 15 -6.23 4.32 -19.44
CA ALA A 15 -6.96 3.70 -18.35
C ALA A 15 -7.44 4.80 -17.40
N LEU A 16 -8.73 4.80 -17.05
CA LEU A 16 -9.25 5.60 -15.94
C LEU A 16 -8.75 4.94 -14.65
N ALA A 17 -7.60 5.39 -14.16
CA ALA A 17 -7.10 5.06 -12.84
C ALA A 17 -7.52 6.14 -11.85
N GLN A 18 -7.63 5.75 -10.59
CA GLN A 18 -7.80 6.69 -9.48
C GLN A 18 -6.68 7.74 -9.51
N GLN A 19 -7.00 9.01 -9.24
CA GLN A 19 -5.98 10.06 -9.18
C GLN A 19 -5.08 9.89 -7.96
N VAL A 20 -3.90 10.51 -8.01
CA VAL A 20 -2.91 10.51 -6.93
C VAL A 20 -2.96 11.86 -6.24
N GLY A 21 -3.15 11.86 -4.92
CA GLY A 21 -3.06 13.04 -4.07
C GLY A 21 -1.63 13.56 -3.92
N GLN A 22 -1.47 14.78 -3.42
CA GLN A 22 -0.18 15.45 -3.27
C GLN A 22 0.03 16.10 -1.90
N GLU A 23 -0.95 16.01 -1.01
CA GLU A 23 -0.92 16.63 0.32
C GLU A 23 -0.10 15.81 1.32
N GLU A 24 -0.09 14.48 1.19
CA GLU A 24 0.72 13.57 1.99
C GLU A 24 1.70 12.80 1.08
N ALA A 25 2.98 12.83 1.41
CA ALA A 25 4.00 12.17 0.61
C ALA A 25 3.98 10.65 0.83
N GLU A 26 3.89 9.87 -0.24
CA GLU A 26 3.99 8.42 -0.12
C GLU A 26 5.44 7.96 0.06
N THR A 27 5.78 7.54 1.29
CA THR A 27 7.10 6.98 1.61
C THR A 27 6.97 5.59 2.22
N HIS A 28 7.15 4.55 1.41
CA HIS A 28 7.06 3.16 1.86
C HIS A 28 8.11 2.81 2.94
N PRO A 29 7.70 2.25 4.10
CA PRO A 29 8.62 1.71 5.08
C PRO A 29 9.46 0.57 4.49
N LYS A 30 10.77 0.59 4.72
CA LYS A 30 11.69 -0.42 4.19
C LYS A 30 11.61 -1.70 5.00
N LEU A 31 11.56 -2.84 4.31
CA LEU A 31 11.49 -4.16 4.92
C LEU A 31 12.39 -5.14 4.16
N THR A 32 13.43 -5.61 4.82
CA THR A 32 14.32 -6.64 4.27
C THR A 32 13.65 -8.01 4.42
N TRP A 33 13.71 -8.82 3.37
CA TRP A 33 13.29 -10.22 3.43
C TRP A 33 14.35 -11.13 2.81
N GLN A 34 14.22 -12.44 2.97
CA GLN A 34 15.21 -13.39 2.49
C GLN A 34 14.66 -14.30 1.41
N LYS A 35 15.42 -14.40 0.31
CA LYS A 35 15.19 -15.39 -0.74
C LYS A 35 16.20 -16.53 -0.59
N CYS A 36 15.71 -17.74 -0.40
CA CYS A 36 16.53 -18.93 -0.22
C CYS A 36 16.45 -19.86 -1.44
N THR A 37 17.58 -20.45 -1.82
CA THR A 37 17.67 -21.45 -2.92
C THR A 37 17.91 -22.87 -2.39
N ALA A 38 18.44 -23.00 -1.18
CA ALA A 38 18.67 -24.27 -0.48
C ALA A 38 18.62 -24.05 1.04
N PRO A 39 18.52 -25.10 1.87
CA PRO A 39 18.62 -24.97 3.32
C PRO A 39 19.90 -24.23 3.73
N GLY A 40 19.76 -23.17 4.52
CA GLY A 40 20.90 -22.34 4.96
C GLY A 40 21.51 -21.44 3.88
N SER A 41 21.03 -21.46 2.63
CA SER A 41 21.50 -20.62 1.53
C SER A 41 20.43 -19.59 1.17
N CYS A 42 20.51 -18.43 1.82
CA CYS A 42 19.58 -17.33 1.67
C CYS A 42 20.32 -16.03 1.36
N SER A 43 19.69 -15.17 0.58
CA SER A 43 20.17 -13.83 0.24
C SER A 43 19.15 -12.79 0.68
N ASN A 44 19.64 -11.67 1.21
CA ASN A 44 18.78 -10.54 1.58
C ASN A 44 18.26 -9.86 0.32
N VAL A 45 16.99 -9.49 0.36
CA VAL A 45 16.30 -8.68 -0.64
C VAL A 45 15.78 -7.45 0.08
N ASN A 46 16.20 -6.27 -0.38
CA ASN A 46 15.71 -5.00 0.13
C ASN A 46 14.34 -4.76 -0.49
N GLY A 47 13.29 -4.91 0.31
CA GLY A 47 11.93 -4.59 -0.07
C GLY A 47 11.41 -3.35 0.65
N GLU A 48 10.16 -3.06 0.39
CA GLU A 48 9.39 -2.03 1.06
C GLU A 48 7.95 -2.52 1.21
N ILE A 49 7.15 -1.85 2.03
CA ILE A 49 5.74 -2.19 2.23
C ILE A 49 4.86 -1.00 1.88
N VAL A 50 3.68 -1.29 1.35
CA VAL A 50 2.65 -0.30 1.05
C VAL A 50 1.36 -0.66 1.77
N ILE A 51 0.67 0.33 2.35
CA ILE A 51 -0.67 0.13 2.91
C ILE A 51 -1.71 0.05 1.79
N ASP A 52 -2.70 -0.81 1.98
CA ASP A 52 -3.87 -0.95 1.11
C ASP A 52 -4.62 0.38 0.94
N ALA A 53 -5.13 0.60 -0.27
CA ALA A 53 -5.77 1.86 -0.63
C ALA A 53 -7.02 2.19 0.18
N ASN A 54 -7.75 1.20 0.72
CA ASN A 54 -8.97 1.47 1.50
C ASN A 54 -8.71 2.21 2.81
N TRP A 55 -7.48 2.20 3.32
CA TRP A 55 -7.11 2.93 4.53
C TRP A 55 -6.68 4.37 4.27
N ARG A 56 -6.38 4.69 3.01
CA ARG A 56 -5.87 6.00 2.63
C ARG A 56 -6.99 7.01 2.60
N TRP A 57 -6.62 8.26 2.84
CA TRP A 57 -7.54 9.36 2.66
C TRP A 57 -7.85 9.53 1.17
N VAL A 58 -9.15 9.70 0.87
CA VAL A 58 -9.66 9.92 -0.48
C VAL A 58 -10.48 11.20 -0.51
N HIS A 59 -10.00 12.19 -1.26
CA HIS A 59 -10.57 13.52 -1.33
C HIS A 59 -10.61 14.04 -2.77
N GLU A 60 -11.28 15.16 -3.00
CA GLU A 60 -11.36 15.79 -4.29
C GLU A 60 -9.97 16.18 -4.84
N VAL A 61 -9.81 16.13 -6.15
CA VAL A 61 -8.58 16.56 -6.82
C VAL A 61 -8.43 18.08 -6.66
N GLY A 62 -7.31 18.51 -6.07
CA GLY A 62 -6.97 19.93 -5.91
C GLY A 62 -7.69 20.64 -4.77
N GLY A 63 -8.38 19.92 -3.91
CA GLY A 63 -9.02 20.43 -2.70
C GLY A 63 -8.95 19.43 -1.55
N TYR A 64 -9.72 19.66 -0.49
CA TYR A 64 -9.68 18.86 0.74
C TYR A 64 -11.05 18.24 1.08
N GLU A 65 -12.06 18.41 0.22
CA GLU A 65 -13.37 17.81 0.43
C GLU A 65 -13.30 16.29 0.28
N ASN A 66 -13.76 15.55 1.30
CA ASN A 66 -13.73 14.09 1.29
C ASN A 66 -14.61 13.53 0.17
N CYS A 67 -14.05 12.60 -0.61
CA CYS A 67 -14.86 11.78 -1.51
C CYS A 67 -15.52 10.61 -0.78
N TYR A 68 -14.91 10.18 0.31
CA TYR A 68 -15.42 9.12 1.18
C TYR A 68 -15.23 9.54 2.64
N ASP A 69 -16.32 9.52 3.41
CA ASP A 69 -16.31 9.90 4.82
C ASP A 69 -17.06 8.87 5.66
N GLY A 70 -16.38 8.34 6.68
CA GLY A 70 -16.85 7.23 7.51
C GLY A 70 -17.17 5.97 6.71
N ASN A 71 -18.42 5.84 6.28
CA ASN A 71 -18.93 4.69 5.53
C ASN A 71 -19.74 5.06 4.27
N VAL A 72 -19.69 6.32 3.83
CA VAL A 72 -20.46 6.82 2.68
C VAL A 72 -19.55 7.53 1.68
N TRP A 73 -19.87 7.37 0.39
CA TRP A 73 -19.33 8.21 -0.67
C TRP A 73 -20.13 9.51 -0.76
N THR A 74 -19.45 10.61 -1.11
CA THR A 74 -20.07 11.93 -1.30
C THR A 74 -20.53 12.14 -2.74
N ASP A 75 -21.24 13.22 -3.02
CA ASP A 75 -21.79 13.52 -4.35
C ASP A 75 -20.70 13.72 -5.43
N LEU A 76 -19.45 13.99 -5.01
CA LEU A 76 -18.25 14.00 -5.86
C LEU A 76 -18.01 12.66 -6.59
N CYS A 77 -18.56 11.57 -6.04
CA CYS A 77 -18.40 10.19 -6.49
C CYS A 77 -19.79 9.55 -6.76
N SER A 78 -20.57 10.18 -7.65
CA SER A 78 -21.92 9.72 -8.02
C SER A 78 -21.92 8.42 -8.84
N ASN A 79 -20.82 8.11 -9.53
CA ASN A 79 -20.58 6.84 -10.23
C ASN A 79 -19.06 6.60 -10.35
N ALA A 80 -18.66 5.39 -10.75
CA ALA A 80 -17.24 4.99 -10.80
C ALA A 80 -16.35 5.92 -11.65
N ASP A 81 -16.86 6.43 -12.77
CA ASP A 81 -16.10 7.34 -13.63
C ASP A 81 -15.89 8.70 -12.97
N ASP A 82 -16.90 9.20 -12.24
CA ASP A 82 -16.79 10.45 -11.50
C ASP A 82 -15.80 10.30 -10.33
N CYS A 83 -15.86 9.20 -9.59
CA CYS A 83 -14.92 8.92 -8.50
C CYS A 83 -13.47 8.92 -9.00
N ALA A 84 -13.20 8.21 -10.11
CA ALA A 84 -11.86 8.09 -10.66
C ALA A 84 -11.32 9.41 -11.25
N LYS A 85 -12.20 10.32 -11.65
CA LYS A 85 -11.82 11.64 -12.22
C LYS A 85 -11.69 12.71 -11.14
N ASN A 86 -12.63 12.73 -10.20
CA ASN A 86 -12.79 13.81 -9.24
C ASN A 86 -12.04 13.55 -7.94
N CYS A 87 -11.67 12.30 -7.64
CA CYS A 87 -11.06 11.94 -6.36
C CYS A 87 -9.63 11.44 -6.52
N ALA A 88 -8.79 11.83 -5.56
CA ALA A 88 -7.40 11.41 -5.42
C ALA A 88 -7.23 10.57 -4.15
N VAL A 89 -6.32 9.60 -4.21
CA VAL A 89 -5.88 8.81 -3.05
C VAL A 89 -4.52 9.35 -2.60
N GLU A 90 -4.43 9.66 -1.31
CA GLU A 90 -3.24 10.29 -0.71
C GLU A 90 -2.15 9.31 -0.29
N GLY A 91 -0.98 9.88 0.01
CA GLY A 91 0.07 9.20 0.76
C GLY A 91 -0.37 8.76 2.16
N ALA A 92 0.56 8.20 2.93
CA ALA A 92 0.26 7.67 4.25
C ALA A 92 1.37 7.98 5.26
N ASP A 93 1.00 8.60 6.40
CA ASP A 93 1.82 8.53 7.61
C ASP A 93 1.65 7.15 8.27
N TYR A 94 2.47 6.21 7.82
CA TYR A 94 2.47 4.82 8.29
C TYR A 94 2.51 4.70 9.81
N LYS A 95 3.33 5.50 10.50
CA LYS A 95 3.60 5.29 11.92
C LYS A 95 2.59 6.02 12.79
N ALA A 96 2.37 7.31 12.55
CA ALA A 96 1.52 8.12 13.42
C ALA A 96 0.04 7.81 13.20
N THR A 97 -0.39 7.64 11.95
CA THR A 97 -1.80 7.43 11.61
C THR A 97 -2.17 5.95 11.68
N TYR A 98 -1.34 5.07 11.11
CA TYR A 98 -1.70 3.66 10.93
C TYR A 98 -1.02 2.69 11.91
N GLY A 99 -0.04 3.15 12.69
CA GLY A 99 0.68 2.31 13.64
C GLY A 99 1.51 1.20 13.00
N ILE A 100 1.97 1.45 11.78
CA ILE A 100 2.82 0.57 10.97
C ILE A 100 4.26 1.06 11.12
N SER A 101 5.15 0.14 11.48
CA SER A 101 6.59 0.44 11.56
C SER A 101 7.43 -0.76 11.17
N THR A 102 8.60 -0.51 10.58
CA THR A 102 9.57 -1.54 10.23
C THR A 102 10.91 -1.30 10.90
N SER A 103 11.65 -2.38 11.12
CA SER A 103 13.04 -2.35 11.58
C SER A 103 13.79 -3.57 11.03
N GLY A 104 14.64 -3.36 10.02
CA GLY A 104 15.33 -4.44 9.33
C GLY A 104 14.34 -5.38 8.62
N ASP A 105 14.23 -6.62 9.13
CA ASP A 105 13.32 -7.66 8.64
C ASP A 105 12.02 -7.79 9.46
N ALA A 106 11.83 -6.92 10.46
CA ALA A 106 10.64 -6.90 11.29
C ALA A 106 9.61 -5.87 10.79
N LEU A 107 8.34 -6.29 10.76
CA LEU A 107 7.16 -5.46 10.52
C LEU A 107 6.23 -5.54 11.74
N THR A 108 5.91 -4.39 12.31
CA THR A 108 4.95 -4.26 13.42
C THR A 108 3.69 -3.55 12.93
N LEU A 109 2.53 -4.16 13.20
CA LEU A 109 1.20 -3.61 12.90
C LEU A 109 0.43 -3.47 14.21
N LYS A 110 0.16 -2.23 14.64
CA LYS A 110 -0.74 -1.99 15.78
C LYS A 110 -2.19 -2.21 15.35
N PHE A 111 -2.98 -2.80 16.25
CA PHE A 111 -4.39 -3.02 15.98
C PHE A 111 -5.22 -1.73 16.06
N VAL A 112 -4.96 -0.88 17.05
CA VAL A 112 -5.59 0.45 17.17
C VAL A 112 -4.51 1.50 17.29
N THR A 113 -4.64 2.58 16.53
CA THR A 113 -3.74 3.74 16.57
C THR A 113 -4.56 5.01 16.64
N GLU A 114 -4.43 5.73 17.76
CA GLU A 114 -5.07 7.03 17.97
C GLU A 114 -4.16 8.14 17.41
N HIS A 115 -4.76 9.11 16.73
CA HIS A 115 -4.11 10.29 16.17
C HIS A 115 -5.01 11.51 16.37
N GLU A 116 -4.52 12.70 16.02
CA GLU A 116 -5.18 13.98 16.32
C GLU A 116 -6.64 14.06 15.80
N TYR A 117 -6.94 13.36 14.71
CA TYR A 117 -8.21 13.44 13.99
C TYR A 117 -9.10 12.20 14.14
N GLY A 118 -8.69 11.20 14.93
CA GLY A 118 -9.48 9.99 15.16
C GLY A 118 -8.67 8.75 15.52
N SER A 119 -9.21 7.59 15.17
CA SER A 119 -8.58 6.29 15.46
C SER A 119 -8.56 5.41 14.22
N ASN A 120 -7.39 4.91 13.86
CA ASN A 120 -7.25 3.84 12.88
C ASN A 120 -7.44 2.47 13.55
N VAL A 121 -8.17 1.57 12.89
CA VAL A 121 -8.37 0.18 13.34
C VAL A 121 -7.94 -0.79 12.25
N GLY A 122 -6.96 -1.64 12.60
CA GLY A 122 -6.36 -2.62 11.70
C GLY A 122 -5.52 -1.99 10.60
N SER A 123 -4.95 -2.85 9.76
CA SER A 123 -4.26 -2.46 8.53
C SER A 123 -4.10 -3.69 7.63
N ARG A 124 -3.95 -3.44 6.34
CA ARG A 124 -3.48 -4.43 5.35
C ARG A 124 -2.32 -3.83 4.59
N VAL A 125 -1.23 -4.56 4.49
CA VAL A 125 -0.03 -4.13 3.76
C VAL A 125 0.42 -5.17 2.76
N TYR A 126 1.08 -4.71 1.71
CA TYR A 126 1.65 -5.54 0.65
C TYR A 126 3.15 -5.34 0.58
N LEU A 127 3.88 -6.42 0.34
CA LEU A 127 5.32 -6.35 0.06
C LEU A 127 5.55 -5.87 -1.37
N MET A 128 6.49 -4.97 -1.53
CA MET A 128 6.79 -4.28 -2.78
C MET A 128 8.15 -4.70 -3.35
N ASN A 129 8.28 -4.58 -4.66
CA ASN A 129 9.49 -4.75 -5.45
C ASN A 129 9.75 -3.45 -6.23
N GLY A 130 10.36 -2.49 -5.56
CA GLY A 130 10.43 -1.09 -6.00
C GLY A 130 9.14 -0.32 -5.68
N SER A 131 9.06 0.94 -6.13
CA SER A 131 7.95 1.85 -5.81
C SER A 131 6.63 1.47 -6.47
N ASP A 132 6.66 0.85 -7.66
CA ASP A 132 5.46 0.77 -8.52
C ASP A 132 4.92 -0.65 -8.68
N LYS A 133 5.52 -1.66 -8.03
CA LYS A 133 5.16 -3.07 -8.24
C LYS A 133 5.15 -3.86 -6.94
N TYR A 134 4.15 -4.71 -6.79
CA TYR A 134 4.15 -5.72 -5.72
C TYR A 134 5.23 -6.77 -5.93
N GLN A 135 5.78 -7.29 -4.83
CA GLN A 135 6.64 -8.46 -4.84
C GLN A 135 5.79 -9.71 -5.04
N MET A 136 5.89 -10.30 -6.22
CA MET A 136 5.20 -11.54 -6.55
C MET A 136 5.97 -12.76 -6.04
N PHE A 137 5.24 -13.76 -5.53
CA PHE A 137 5.79 -15.04 -5.10
C PHE A 137 5.18 -16.17 -5.93
N THR A 138 6.02 -17.04 -6.47
CA THR A 138 5.57 -18.32 -7.05
C THR A 138 5.61 -19.36 -5.95
N LEU A 139 4.45 -19.75 -5.42
CA LEU A 139 4.38 -20.64 -4.26
C LEU A 139 4.39 -22.13 -4.64
N ILE A 140 3.91 -22.47 -5.85
CA ILE A 140 3.89 -23.86 -6.32
C ILE A 140 5.31 -24.41 -6.37
N ASN A 141 5.51 -25.58 -5.75
CA ASN A 141 6.80 -26.28 -5.67
C ASN A 141 7.95 -25.47 -5.03
N THR A 142 7.65 -24.44 -4.25
CA THR A 142 8.64 -23.71 -3.45
C THR A 142 8.38 -23.87 -1.96
N ARG A 143 9.45 -23.80 -1.15
CA ARG A 143 9.35 -23.83 0.31
C ARG A 143 9.46 -22.39 0.80
N THR A 144 8.35 -21.75 1.12
CA THR A 144 8.36 -20.52 1.93
C THR A 144 8.77 -20.88 3.36
N PRO A 145 9.87 -20.32 3.89
CA PRO A 145 10.20 -20.47 5.31
C PRO A 145 9.02 -19.98 6.13
N ARG A 146 8.58 -20.74 7.14
CA ARG A 146 7.49 -20.27 8.00
C ARG A 146 7.96 -19.00 8.72
N PRO A 147 7.16 -17.92 8.73
CA PRO A 147 7.47 -16.77 9.56
C PRO A 147 7.61 -17.26 11.02
N ARG A 148 8.71 -16.86 11.67
CA ARG A 148 8.84 -17.02 13.11
C ARG A 148 7.85 -16.05 13.75
N CYS A 149 6.64 -16.53 14.02
CA CYS A 149 5.74 -15.84 14.93
C CYS A 149 6.35 -15.95 16.33
N ASP A 150 7.19 -14.99 16.70
CA ASP A 150 7.60 -14.82 18.08
C ASP A 150 6.40 -14.28 18.85
N THR A 151 5.57 -15.18 19.37
CA THR A 151 4.57 -14.81 20.35
C THR A 151 5.30 -14.54 21.65
N SER A 152 5.73 -13.29 21.86
CA SER A 152 6.24 -12.87 23.17
C SER A 152 5.22 -13.28 24.25
N PRO A 153 5.60 -14.09 25.26
CA PRO A 153 4.67 -14.61 26.25
C PRO A 153 4.15 -13.56 27.26
N GLU A 154 4.57 -12.30 27.19
CA GLU A 154 4.48 -11.38 28.34
C GLU A 154 3.10 -10.84 28.71
N ASN A 155 2.03 -11.02 27.91
CA ASN A 155 0.74 -10.35 28.19
C ASN A 155 -0.51 -11.24 28.25
N ARG A 156 -0.37 -12.54 28.54
CA ARG A 156 -1.54 -13.37 28.95
C ARG A 156 -1.75 -13.33 30.47
N LYS A 157 -2.12 -12.17 31.02
CA LYS A 157 -2.84 -12.14 32.29
C LYS A 157 -4.30 -12.50 32.03
N LYS A 158 -4.69 -13.68 32.50
CA LYS A 158 -6.08 -14.15 32.55
C LYS A 158 -6.87 -13.20 33.48
N PRO A 159 -8.03 -12.66 33.08
CA PRO A 159 -8.90 -11.97 34.02
C PRO A 159 -9.43 -12.98 35.06
N GLU A 160 -9.33 -12.60 36.34
CA GLU A 160 -10.06 -13.26 37.44
C GLU A 160 -11.56 -12.99 37.35
#